data_AF-A0AAD5AFK9-F1
#
_entry.id   AF-A0AAD5AFK9-F1
#
_cell.length_a   1.000
_cell.length_b   1.000
_cell.length_c   1.000
_cell.angle_alpha   90.00
_cell.angle_beta   90.00
_cell.angle_gamma   90.00
#
_symmetry.space_group_name_H-M   'P 1'
#
loop_
_entity.id
_entity.type
_entity.pdbx_description
1 polymer ?
#
loop_
_entity_poly.entity_id
_entity_poly.type
_entity_poly.pdbx_seq_one_letter_code
_entity_poly.pdbx_strand_id
1 'polypeptide(L)'
;KSKENLSKELSDLVIYCKNVNFNSFEHSRVHSKPYEMSSFSESKARKLIKEAGADFIQHNIRHLSRVYPSGLRTDSSNYCPHDMWNAGCQI
;
A
#
# COMPACT_ATOMS: atom_id res chain seq x y z
N LYS A 1 -16.37 1.16 -12.37
CA LYS A 1 -17.20 0.89 -11.18
C LYS A 1 -17.28 2.18 -10.37
N SER A 2 -18.48 2.68 -10.09
CA SER A 2 -18.67 3.77 -9.13
C SER A 2 -18.08 3.33 -7.79
N LYS A 3 -17.38 4.23 -7.10
CA LYS A 3 -16.90 3.98 -5.75
C LYS A 3 -18.14 4.05 -4.87
N GLU A 4 -18.61 2.91 -4.35
CA GLU A 4 -19.68 2.92 -3.37
C GLU A 4 -19.17 3.62 -2.11
N ASN A 5 -19.99 4.50 -1.55
CA ASN A 5 -19.66 5.16 -0.29
C ASN A 5 -19.72 4.12 0.83
N LEU A 6 -18.68 4.08 1.65
CA LEU A 6 -18.63 3.19 2.81
C LEU A 6 -19.76 3.56 3.79
N SER A 7 -20.54 2.57 4.24
CA SER A 7 -21.56 2.82 5.25
C SER A 7 -20.91 3.26 6.57
N LYS A 8 -21.64 4.04 7.38
CA LYS A 8 -21.12 4.53 8.65
C LYS A 8 -20.76 3.38 9.59
N GLU A 9 -21.60 2.35 9.63
CA GLU A 9 -21.43 1.17 10.47
C GLU A 9 -20.12 0.44 10.16
N LEU A 10 -19.75 0.32 8.88
CA LEU A 10 -18.47 -0.28 8.50
C LEU A 10 -17.29 0.68 8.74
N SER A 11 -17.48 1.98 8.53
CA SER A 11 -16.45 2.98 8.79
C SER A 11 -16.07 3.05 10.27
N ASP A 12 -17.05 2.91 11.17
CA ASP A 12 -16.84 2.96 12.61
C ASP A 12 -16.00 1.78 13.14
N LEU A 13 -15.88 0.69 12.36
CA LEU A 13 -15.04 -0.47 12.70
C LEU A 13 -13.56 -0.28 12.34
N VAL A 14 -13.20 0.75 11.55
CA VAL A 14 -11.84 0.95 11.06
C VAL A 14 -11.03 1.81 12.03
N ILE A 15 -10.01 1.20 12.66
CA ILE A 15 -9.16 1.87 13.66
C ILE A 15 -7.72 2.04 13.13
N TYR A 16 -6.96 0.94 13.05
CA TYR A 16 -5.52 0.99 12.78
C TYR A 16 -5.12 0.81 11.31
N CYS A 17 -6.04 0.29 10.48
CA CYS A 17 -5.78 -0.04 9.08
C CYS A 17 -6.71 0.77 8.16
N LYS A 18 -6.66 2.10 8.29
CA LYS A 18 -7.45 2.98 7.44
C LYS A 18 -6.80 3.08 6.07
N ASN A 19 -7.37 2.40 5.08
CA ASN A 19 -6.86 2.45 3.72
C ASN A 19 -7.08 3.83 3.09
N VAL A 20 -6.02 4.44 2.58
CA VAL A 20 -6.05 5.73 1.88
C VAL A 20 -5.40 5.63 0.51
N ASN A 21 -5.73 6.56 -0.39
CA ASN A 21 -5.07 6.64 -1.68
C ASN A 21 -3.64 7.17 -1.48
N PHE A 22 -2.65 6.41 -1.97
CA PHE A 22 -1.27 6.87 -1.99
C PHE A 22 -1.06 7.94 -3.08
N ASN A 23 -0.68 9.16 -2.67
CA ASN A 23 -0.32 10.26 -3.56
C ASN A 23 1.19 10.26 -3.90
N SER A 24 2.04 10.46 -2.88
CA SER A 24 3.50 10.42 -2.98
C SER A 24 4.11 10.16 -1.60
N PHE A 25 5.39 9.76 -1.55
CA PHE A 25 6.10 9.61 -0.28
C PHE A 25 6.23 10.93 0.47
N GLU A 26 6.44 12.05 -0.24
CA GLU A 26 6.43 13.40 0.33
C GLU A 26 5.11 13.71 1.03
N HIS A 27 4.00 13.57 0.31
CA HIS A 27 2.67 13.83 0.85
C HIS A 27 2.39 12.94 2.06
N SER A 28 2.75 11.65 1.96
CA SER A 28 2.54 10.73 3.07
C SER A 28 3.33 11.12 4.32
N ARG A 29 4.59 11.52 4.15
CA ARG A 29 5.46 11.90 5.28
C ARG A 29 4.93 13.11 6.06
N VAL A 30 4.32 14.06 5.35
CA VAL A 30 3.80 15.31 5.94
C VAL A 30 2.36 15.17 6.44
N HIS A 31 1.51 14.42 5.73
CA HIS A 31 0.05 14.46 5.95
C HIS A 31 -0.56 13.14 6.44
N SER A 32 0.08 11.99 6.20
CA SER A 32 -0.49 10.71 6.60
C SER A 32 -0.30 10.43 8.08
N LYS A 33 -1.28 9.76 8.67
CA LYS A 33 -1.21 9.31 10.08
C LYS A 33 -0.72 7.85 10.14
N PRO A 34 -0.09 7.41 11.25
CA PRO A 34 0.46 6.05 11.34
C PRO A 34 -0.57 4.92 11.15
N TYR A 35 -1.84 5.18 11.47
CA TYR A 35 -2.95 4.25 11.26
C TYR A 35 -3.50 4.26 9.82
N GLU A 36 -2.97 5.12 8.96
CA GLU A 36 -3.30 5.14 7.53
C GLU A 36 -2.32 4.26 6.77
N MET A 37 -2.88 3.39 5.94
CA MET A 37 -2.14 2.42 5.13
C MET A 37 -2.47 2.58 3.66
N SER A 38 -1.59 2.07 2.80
CA SER A 38 -1.78 2.10 1.34
C SER A 38 -1.64 0.72 0.73
N SER A 39 -2.45 0.45 -0.30
CA SER A 39 -2.38 -0.79 -1.08
C SER A 39 -1.79 -0.54 -2.47
N PHE A 40 -0.90 -1.42 -2.91
CA PHE A 40 -0.18 -1.33 -4.18
C PHE A 40 -0.31 -2.63 -4.97
N SER A 41 -0.52 -2.54 -6.29
CA SER A 41 -0.29 -3.70 -7.16
C SER A 41 1.20 -4.06 -7.18
N GLU A 42 1.53 -5.32 -7.46
CA GLU A 42 2.94 -5.75 -7.60
C GLU A 42 3.72 -4.88 -8.58
N SER A 43 3.08 -4.45 -9.67
CA SER A 43 3.69 -3.60 -10.70
C SER A 43 3.99 -2.18 -10.18
N LYS A 44 3.07 -1.59 -9.41
CA LYS A 44 3.26 -0.28 -8.80
C LYS A 44 4.32 -0.33 -7.71
N ALA A 45 4.30 -1.36 -6.86
CA ALA A 45 5.32 -1.55 -5.83
C ALA A 45 6.72 -1.69 -6.45
N ARG A 46 6.89 -2.54 -7.48
CA ARG A 46 8.17 -2.69 -8.20
C ARG A 46 8.67 -1.39 -8.82
N LYS A 47 7.75 -0.59 -9.40
CA LYS A 47 8.09 0.73 -9.94
C LYS A 47 8.59 1.67 -8.84
N LEU A 48 7.89 1.75 -7.71
CA LEU A 48 8.29 2.59 -6.57
C LEU A 48 9.62 2.14 -5.96
N ILE A 49 9.87 0.83 -5.86
CA ILE A 49 11.16 0.28 -5.41
C ILE A 49 12.29 0.73 -6.33
N LYS A 50 12.08 0.65 -7.66
CA LYS A 50 13.08 1.05 -8.65
C LYS A 50 13.35 2.55 -8.66
N GLU A 51 12.31 3.37 -8.55
CA GLU A 51 12.41 4.82 -8.71
C GLU A 51 12.72 5.56 -7.40
N ALA A 52 12.27 5.02 -6.26
CA ALA A 52 12.29 5.70 -4.97
C ALA A 52 12.37 4.70 -3.79
N GLY A 53 13.20 3.66 -3.92
CA GLY A 53 13.29 2.58 -2.92
C GLY A 53 13.63 3.05 -1.50
N ALA A 54 14.54 4.03 -1.37
CA ALA A 54 14.89 4.60 -0.05
C ALA A 54 13.70 5.28 0.63
N ASP A 55 12.91 6.06 -0.13
CA ASP A 55 11.70 6.69 0.39
C ASP A 55 10.64 5.66 0.76
N PHE A 56 10.54 4.55 -0.01
CA PHE A 56 9.61 3.48 0.30
C PHE A 56 9.97 2.77 1.62
N ILE A 57 11.26 2.50 1.84
CA ILE A 57 11.75 1.97 3.12
C ILE A 57 11.39 2.94 4.26
N GLN A 58 11.66 4.24 4.10
CA GLN A 58 11.34 5.24 5.12
C GLN A 58 9.83 5.34 5.40
N HIS A 59 9.00 5.23 4.35
CA HIS A 59 7.55 5.18 4.50
C HIS A 59 7.11 3.96 5.32
N ASN A 60 7.67 2.79 5.06
CA ASN A 60 7.32 1.55 5.73
C ASN A 60 7.77 1.45 7.21
N ILE A 61 8.63 2.37 7.68
CA ILE A 61 8.94 2.50 9.11
C ILE A 61 7.73 3.06 9.89
N ARG A 62 6.88 3.88 9.24
CA ARG A 62 5.78 4.60 9.90
C ARG A 62 4.39 4.14 9.50
N HIS A 63 4.25 3.51 8.33
CA HIS A 63 2.97 3.11 7.74
C HIS A 63 3.01 1.67 7.25
N LEU A 64 1.83 1.03 7.20
CA LEU A 64 1.67 -0.28 6.60
C LEU A 64 1.47 -0.15 5.08
N SER A 65 2.17 -0.99 4.34
CA SER A 65 2.02 -1.16 2.89
C SER A 65 1.57 -2.58 2.57
N ARG A 66 0.45 -2.67 1.86
CA ARG A 66 -0.09 -3.93 1.33
C ARG A 66 0.23 -4.08 -0.15
N VAL A 67 0.82 -5.20 -0.55
CA VAL A 67 1.13 -5.51 -1.96
C VAL A 67 0.34 -6.72 -2.43
N TYR A 68 -0.41 -6.57 -3.52
CA TYR A 68 -1.24 -7.64 -4.07
C TYR A 68 -0.83 -8.02 -5.52
N PRO A 69 -1.06 -9.28 -5.93
CA PRO A 69 -0.73 -9.74 -7.28
C PRO A 69 -1.43 -8.93 -8.38
N SER A 70 -0.77 -8.80 -9.54
CA SER A 70 -1.39 -8.15 -10.71
C SER A 70 -2.64 -8.89 -11.16
N GLY A 71 -3.67 -8.17 -11.59
CA GLY A 71 -4.88 -8.76 -12.19
C GLY A 71 -4.62 -9.51 -13.51
N LEU A 72 -3.43 -9.36 -14.11
CA LEU A 72 -2.99 -10.14 -15.27
C LEU A 72 -2.66 -11.60 -14.92
N ARG A 73 -2.45 -11.92 -13.63
CA ARG A 73 -2.23 -13.28 -13.14
C ARG A 73 -3.55 -14.01 -12.98
N THR A 74 -4.22 -14.28 -14.10
CA THR A 74 -5.54 -14.94 -14.12
C THR A 74 -5.49 -16.40 -13.68
N ASP A 75 -4.29 -16.99 -13.67
CA ASP A 75 -4.00 -18.35 -13.18
C ASP A 75 -3.78 -18.41 -11.66
N SER A 76 -3.93 -17.29 -10.94
CA SER A 76 -3.62 -17.17 -9.51
C SER A 76 -2.14 -17.44 -9.17
N SER A 77 -1.24 -17.29 -10.15
CA SER A 77 0.20 -17.29 -9.87
C SER A 77 0.58 -16.19 -8.88
N ASN A 78 1.68 -16.41 -8.15
CA ASN A 78 2.21 -15.45 -7.18
C ASN A 78 3.47 -14.76 -7.69
N TYR A 79 3.71 -13.53 -7.23
CA TYR A 79 4.98 -12.85 -7.42
C TYR A 79 5.99 -13.31 -6.35
N CYS A 80 7.29 -13.13 -6.60
CA CYS A 80 8.31 -13.33 -5.57
C CYS A 80 8.28 -12.17 -4.55
N PRO A 81 8.04 -12.43 -3.25
CA PRO A 81 7.80 -11.37 -2.26
C PRO A 81 9.08 -10.68 -1.76
N HIS A 82 10.26 -11.25 -2.02
CA HIS A 82 11.54 -10.76 -1.50
C HIS A 82 11.81 -9.30 -1.83
N ASP A 83 11.47 -8.84 -3.04
CA ASP A 83 11.68 -7.45 -3.44
C ASP A 83 10.85 -6.48 -2.58
N MET A 84 9.62 -6.88 -2.25
CA MET A 84 8.71 -6.09 -1.41
C MET A 84 9.16 -6.10 0.04
N TRP A 85 9.63 -7.24 0.56
CA TRP A 85 10.20 -7.34 1.90
C TRP A 85 11.47 -6.51 2.06
N ASN A 86 12.35 -6.50 1.05
CA ASN A 86 13.55 -5.66 1.04
C ASN A 86 13.23 -4.17 1.10
N ALA A 87 12.05 -3.77 0.62
CA ALA A 87 11.53 -2.40 0.73
C ALA A 87 10.77 -2.14 2.04
N GLY A 88 10.61 -3.15 2.90
CA GLY A 88 9.90 -3.05 4.18
C GLY A 88 8.39 -3.23 4.11
N CYS A 89 7.82 -3.65 2.98
CA CYS A 89 6.37 -3.89 2.87
C CYS A 89 5.96 -5.08 3.75
N GLN A 90 4.89 -4.90 4.54
CA GLN A 90 4.51 -5.83 5.61
C GLN A 90 3.36 -6.77 5.23
N ILE A 91 2.50 -6.39 4.27
CA ILE A 91 1.25 -7.12 3.92
C ILE A 91 1.22 -7.46 2.44
#